data_AF-A0AB39RU10-F1
#
_entry.id   AF-A0AB39RU10-F1
#
_cell.length_a   1.000
_cell.length_b   1.000
_cell.length_c   1.000
_cell.angle_alpha   90.00
_cell.angle_beta   90.00
_cell.angle_gamma   90.00
#
_symmetry.space_group_name_H-M   'P 1'
#
loop_
_entity.id
_entity.type
_entity.pdbx_description
1 polymer ?
#
loop_
_entity_poly.entity_id
_entity_poly.type
_entity_poly.pdbx_seq_one_letter_code
_entity_poly.pdbx_strand_id
1 'polypeptide(L)'
;MSRARYAFAAHPEALADLRAVPENIRDLALLELQHLVHGNERGAALQRELAGCHKVYVDPETRWRLVIRYRDAPASSQHKREIYLLAVGERQDQAAYRTAARRLERERAATATSSHDRRAHAARARSPQHHGGQPTTTPQHPAATTTDTNRTTSERAARSR
;
A
#
# COMPACT_ATOMS: atom_id res chain seq x y z
N MET A 1 28.01 16.61 4.76
CA MET A 1 26.65 16.28 5.24
C MET A 1 26.71 15.03 6.08
N SER A 2 25.94 14.96 7.17
CA SER A 2 25.82 13.75 7.99
C SER A 2 25.13 12.64 7.18
N ARG A 3 25.41 11.36 7.49
CA ARG A 3 24.67 10.24 6.88
C ARG A 3 23.26 10.17 7.45
N ALA A 4 22.25 9.99 6.61
CA ALA A 4 20.87 9.78 7.04
C ALA A 4 20.80 8.64 8.08
N ARG A 5 20.13 8.90 9.21
CA ARG A 5 19.99 7.96 10.33
C ARG A 5 18.82 7.00 10.12
N TYR A 6 17.76 7.48 9.48
CA TYR A 6 16.55 6.74 9.17
C TYR A 6 16.31 6.71 7.66
N ALA A 7 15.64 5.67 7.16
CA ALA A 7 15.00 5.78 5.84
C ALA A 7 13.74 6.68 5.95
N PHE A 8 13.24 7.12 4.80
CA PHE A 8 11.99 7.88 4.70
C PHE A 8 10.96 7.09 3.89
N ALA A 9 9.73 7.06 4.40
CA ALA A 9 8.56 6.55 3.71
C ALA A 9 7.36 7.47 3.99
N ALA A 10 6.34 7.44 3.14
CA ALA A 10 5.12 8.22 3.33
C ALA A 10 3.90 7.38 2.98
N HIS A 11 2.79 7.62 3.68
CA HIS A 11 1.47 7.18 3.24
C HIS A 11 1.18 7.87 1.88
N PRO A 12 0.65 7.17 0.85
CA PRO A 12 0.48 7.75 -0.49
C PRO A 12 -0.31 9.07 -0.48
N GLU A 13 -1.44 9.12 0.23
CA GLU A 13 -2.21 10.35 0.39
C GLU A 13 -1.46 11.48 1.15
N ALA A 14 -0.45 11.18 1.99
CA ALA A 14 0.30 12.21 2.71
C ALA A 14 1.25 13.01 1.81
N LEU A 15 1.66 12.43 0.68
CA LEU A 15 2.35 13.18 -0.39
C LEU A 15 1.39 14.13 -1.12
N ALA A 16 0.08 13.81 -1.18
CA ALA A 16 -0.93 14.72 -1.68
C ALA A 16 -1.17 15.87 -0.69
N ASP A 17 -1.26 15.59 0.63
CA ASP A 17 -1.32 16.64 1.66
C ASP A 17 -0.15 17.63 1.51
N LEU A 18 1.09 17.13 1.43
CA LEU A 18 2.31 17.94 1.32
C LEU A 18 2.36 18.76 0.02
N ARG A 19 1.66 18.33 -1.04
CA ARG A 19 1.52 19.11 -2.29
C ARG A 19 0.41 20.16 -2.22
N ALA A 20 -0.58 19.98 -1.33
CA ALA A 20 -1.73 20.85 -1.18
C ALA A 20 -1.50 22.00 -0.17
N VAL A 21 -0.49 21.93 0.69
CA VAL A 21 -0.12 23.05 1.58
C VAL A 21 0.49 24.21 0.79
N PRO A 22 0.44 25.46 1.31
CA PRO A 22 1.13 26.61 0.72
C PRO A 22 2.62 26.35 0.52
N GLU A 23 3.21 26.93 -0.53
CA GLU A 23 4.59 26.67 -0.95
C GLU A 23 5.62 26.89 0.16
N ASN A 24 5.55 28.02 0.86
CA ASN A 24 6.42 28.32 2.00
C ASN A 24 6.31 27.28 3.14
N ILE A 25 5.13 26.73 3.36
CA ILE A 25 4.88 25.67 4.36
C ILE A 25 5.42 24.33 3.88
N ARG A 26 5.31 24.04 2.56
CA ARG A 26 5.87 22.83 1.96
C ARG A 26 7.39 22.81 2.08
N ASP A 27 8.04 23.94 1.84
CA ASP A 27 9.51 24.03 1.89
C ASP A 27 10.02 23.89 3.33
N LEU A 28 9.34 24.53 4.30
CA LEU A 28 9.58 24.30 5.72
C LEU A 28 9.35 22.82 6.11
N ALA A 29 8.27 22.19 5.63
CA ALA A 29 8.00 20.78 5.90
C ALA A 29 9.08 19.84 5.32
N LEU A 30 9.66 20.18 4.18
CA LEU A 30 10.79 19.43 3.59
C LEU A 30 12.07 19.60 4.42
N LEU A 31 12.32 20.78 4.99
CA LEU A 31 13.43 21.03 5.92
C LEU A 31 13.27 20.20 7.20
N GLU A 32 12.08 20.21 7.80
CA GLU A 32 11.74 19.39 8.98
C GLU A 32 11.93 17.88 8.69
N LEU A 33 11.45 17.41 7.53
CA LEU A 33 11.68 16.02 7.09
C LEU A 33 13.17 15.69 6.94
N GLN A 34 13.99 16.64 6.47
CA GLN A 34 15.44 16.47 6.42
C GLN A 34 16.05 16.37 7.82
N HIS A 35 15.67 17.24 8.77
CA HIS A 35 16.15 17.19 10.16
C HIS A 35 15.79 15.86 10.84
N LEU A 36 14.54 15.40 10.64
CA LEU A 36 14.05 14.12 11.15
C LEU A 36 14.85 12.95 10.59
N VAL A 37 15.09 12.89 9.27
CA VAL A 37 15.83 11.80 8.60
C VAL A 37 17.28 11.68 9.07
N HIS A 38 17.95 12.80 9.35
CA HIS A 38 19.28 12.80 9.97
C HIS A 38 19.24 12.51 11.48
N GLY A 39 18.06 12.62 12.10
CA GLY A 39 17.85 12.40 13.52
C GLY A 39 18.33 13.56 14.40
N ASN A 40 18.42 14.75 13.83
CA ASN A 40 18.70 16.00 14.53
C ASN A 40 17.55 16.35 15.48
N GLU A 41 16.32 15.96 15.10
CA GLU A 41 15.09 16.26 15.82
C GLU A 41 14.24 15.03 16.09
N ARG A 42 13.34 15.18 17.08
CA ARG A 42 12.30 14.21 17.42
C ARG A 42 11.01 14.96 17.71
N GLY A 43 9.96 14.64 16.95
CA GLY A 43 8.63 15.17 17.21
C GLY A 43 8.11 14.80 18.61
N ALA A 44 7.18 15.61 19.14
CA ALA A 44 6.55 15.31 20.42
C ALA A 44 5.59 14.12 20.29
N ALA A 45 5.66 13.16 21.21
CA ALA A 45 4.83 11.97 21.18
C ALA A 45 3.32 12.30 21.28
N LEU A 46 2.50 11.56 20.53
CA LEU A 46 1.04 11.62 20.58
C LEU A 46 0.49 10.45 21.42
N GLN A 47 -0.73 10.65 21.93
CA GLN A 47 -1.41 9.73 22.86
C GLN A 47 -2.71 9.18 22.24
N ARG A 48 -3.38 8.30 22.98
CA ARG A 48 -4.69 7.71 22.63
C ARG A 48 -4.66 7.02 21.25
N GLU A 49 -5.59 7.35 20.35
CA GLU A 49 -5.72 6.80 19.00
C GLU A 49 -4.43 6.86 18.16
N LEU A 50 -3.63 7.92 18.35
CA LEU A 50 -2.36 8.20 17.69
C LEU A 50 -1.14 7.76 18.51
N ALA A 51 -1.30 6.90 19.53
CA ALA A 51 -0.17 6.34 20.27
C ALA A 51 0.92 5.73 19.35
N GLY A 52 2.18 6.03 19.67
CA GLY A 52 3.34 5.68 18.84
C GLY A 52 3.55 6.56 17.61
N CYS A 53 2.67 7.55 17.37
CA CYS A 53 2.90 8.62 16.40
C CYS A 53 3.48 9.85 17.13
N HIS A 54 4.07 10.78 16.37
CA HIS A 54 4.68 11.99 16.87
C HIS A 54 4.21 13.17 16.01
N LYS A 55 4.03 14.34 16.63
CA LYS A 55 3.76 15.60 15.95
C LYS A 55 5.05 16.40 15.79
N VAL A 56 5.20 17.07 14.66
CA VAL A 56 6.27 18.04 14.39
C VAL A 56 5.59 19.33 13.95
N TYR A 57 6.03 20.47 14.47
CA TYR A 57 5.56 21.78 14.02
C TYR A 57 6.35 22.19 12.79
N VAL A 58 5.67 22.71 11.77
CA VAL A 58 6.32 23.06 10.49
C VAL A 58 6.71 24.54 10.46
N ASP A 59 5.93 25.38 11.15
CA ASP A 59 6.00 26.84 11.07
C ASP A 59 6.15 27.47 12.46
N PRO A 60 6.76 28.68 12.57
CA PRO A 60 6.89 29.40 13.83
C PRO A 60 5.54 29.74 14.49
N GLU A 61 4.47 29.98 13.70
CA GLU A 61 3.12 30.24 14.22
C GLU A 61 2.45 28.97 14.80
N THR A 62 3.07 27.79 14.63
CA THR A 62 2.54 26.48 15.00
C THR A 62 1.18 26.16 14.36
N ARG A 63 0.89 26.71 13.19
CA ARG A 63 -0.36 26.45 12.45
C ARG A 63 -0.32 25.17 11.65
N TRP A 64 0.85 24.66 11.29
CA TRP A 64 1.02 23.48 10.45
C TRP A 64 1.75 22.35 11.18
N ARG A 65 1.35 21.11 10.90
CA ARG A 65 1.87 19.90 11.55
C ARG A 65 2.15 18.80 10.55
N LEU A 66 3.25 18.10 10.80
CA LEU A 66 3.46 16.73 10.33
C LEU A 66 3.00 15.76 11.43
N VAL A 67 2.36 14.66 11.02
CA VAL A 67 2.18 13.48 11.87
C VAL A 67 3.04 12.36 11.31
N ILE A 68 3.98 11.88 12.11
CA ILE A 68 4.94 10.83 11.72
C ILE A 68 4.85 9.63 12.67
N ARG A 69 5.35 8.48 12.21
CA ARG A 69 5.63 7.31 13.05
C ARG A 69 7.05 6.81 12.76
N TYR A 70 7.82 6.53 13.81
CA TYR A 70 9.07 5.78 13.67
C TYR A 70 8.76 4.28 13.67
N ARG A 71 9.04 3.58 12.58
CA ARG A 71 8.85 2.13 12.46
C ARG A 71 10.18 1.44 12.10
N ASP A 72 10.22 0.13 12.20
CA ASP A 72 11.34 -0.64 11.65
C ASP A 72 11.25 -0.60 10.12
N ALA A 73 12.39 -0.48 9.46
CA ALA A 73 12.41 -0.41 8.02
C ALA A 73 12.23 -1.82 7.40
N PRO A 74 11.74 -1.93 6.15
CA PRO A 74 11.72 -3.20 5.43
C PRO A 74 13.12 -3.83 5.37
N ALA A 75 13.18 -5.16 5.31
CA ALA A 75 14.45 -5.91 5.27
C ALA A 75 15.36 -5.57 4.06
N SER A 76 14.80 -4.96 3.01
CA SER A 76 15.52 -4.43 1.85
C SER A 76 16.14 -3.03 2.05
N SER A 77 15.88 -2.38 3.20
CA SER A 77 16.38 -1.04 3.50
C SER A 77 17.82 -1.07 4.02
N GLN A 78 18.59 -0.04 3.66
CA GLN A 78 19.93 0.20 4.23
C GLN A 78 19.91 0.74 5.67
N HIS A 79 18.73 1.11 6.18
CA HIS A 79 18.54 1.67 7.52
C HIS A 79 17.77 0.68 8.39
N LYS A 80 18.08 0.61 9.70
CA LYS A 80 17.35 -0.26 10.63
C LYS A 80 15.92 0.23 10.93
N ARG A 81 15.70 1.54 10.84
CA ARG A 81 14.43 2.20 11.17
C ARG A 81 14.13 3.28 10.14
N GLU A 82 12.85 3.61 10.02
CA GLU A 82 12.37 4.62 9.10
C GLU A 82 11.33 5.54 9.72
N ILE A 83 11.26 6.75 9.17
CA ILE A 83 10.22 7.73 9.46
C ILE A 83 9.14 7.56 8.41
N TYR A 84 7.93 7.26 8.89
CA TYR A 84 6.73 7.14 8.06
C TYR A 84 5.84 8.37 8.26
N LEU A 85 5.71 9.19 7.21
CA LEU A 85 4.80 10.35 7.19
C LEU A 85 3.36 9.88 7.01
N LEU A 86 2.50 10.13 8.00
CA LEU A 86 1.09 9.74 8.00
C LEU A 86 0.17 10.85 7.47
N ALA A 87 0.43 12.11 7.80
CA ALA A 87 -0.35 13.25 7.33
C ALA A 87 0.40 14.58 7.45
N VAL A 88 0.01 15.55 6.64
CA VAL A 88 0.36 16.98 6.77
C VAL A 88 -0.94 17.78 6.85
N GLY A 89 -0.98 18.84 7.66
CA GLY A 89 -2.14 19.73 7.67
C GLY A 89 -2.14 20.78 8.76
N GLU A 90 -3.18 21.59 8.76
CA GLU A 90 -3.36 22.66 9.74
C GLU A 90 -3.69 22.15 11.15
N ARG A 91 -3.44 23.05 12.12
CA ARG A 91 -3.89 23.01 13.51
C ARG A 91 -5.40 23.09 13.59
N GLN A 92 -5.99 23.95 12.74
CA GLN A 92 -7.43 24.20 12.75
C GLN A 92 -8.16 22.89 12.50
N ASP A 93 -9.24 22.71 13.27
CA ASP A 93 -10.04 21.49 13.34
C ASP A 93 -9.23 20.18 13.51
N GLN A 94 -8.01 20.25 14.07
CA GLN A 94 -7.11 19.11 14.23
C GLN A 94 -6.90 18.30 12.92
N ALA A 95 -6.90 18.98 11.76
CA ALA A 95 -6.98 18.34 10.44
C ALA A 95 -5.89 17.28 10.21
N ALA A 96 -4.65 17.58 10.59
CA ALA A 96 -3.53 16.64 10.52
C ALA A 96 -3.74 15.38 11.38
N TYR A 97 -4.27 15.52 12.60
CA TYR A 97 -4.50 14.40 13.52
C TYR A 97 -5.68 13.53 13.07
N ARG A 98 -6.83 14.13 12.72
CA ARG A 98 -8.00 13.37 12.24
C ARG A 98 -7.66 12.57 10.97
N THR A 99 -6.91 13.18 10.06
CA THR A 99 -6.44 12.53 8.83
C THR A 99 -5.48 11.37 9.13
N ALA A 100 -4.52 11.56 10.04
CA ALA A 100 -3.61 10.51 10.46
C ALA A 100 -4.33 9.35 11.19
N ALA A 101 -5.29 9.65 12.08
CA ALA A 101 -6.07 8.64 12.80
C ALA A 101 -6.88 7.78 11.83
N ARG A 102 -7.61 8.39 10.88
CA ARG A 102 -8.36 7.70 9.82
C ARG A 102 -7.47 6.85 8.91
N ARG A 103 -6.25 7.30 8.59
CA ARG A 103 -5.28 6.51 7.80
C ARG A 103 -4.78 5.31 8.61
N LEU A 104 -4.39 5.53 9.86
CA LEU A 104 -3.88 4.49 10.75
C LEU A 104 -4.96 3.43 11.08
N GLU A 105 -6.22 3.82 11.18
CA GLU A 105 -7.35 2.89 11.31
C GLU A 105 -7.55 2.03 10.04
N ARG A 106 -7.49 2.63 8.85
CA ARG A 106 -7.51 1.89 7.58
C ARG A 106 -6.35 0.90 7.46
N GLU A 107 -5.12 1.29 7.84
CA GLU A 107 -3.96 0.40 7.86
C GLU A 107 -4.14 -0.78 8.83
N ARG A 108 -4.68 -0.53 10.04
CA ARG A 108 -5.00 -1.57 11.03
C ARG A 108 -6.05 -2.55 10.48
N ALA A 109 -7.13 -2.03 9.90
CA ALA A 109 -8.20 -2.84 9.32
C ALA A 109 -7.70 -3.72 8.16
N ALA A 110 -6.95 -3.15 7.21
CA ALA A 110 -6.35 -3.90 6.10
C ALA A 110 -5.40 -5.01 6.59
N THR A 111 -4.58 -4.71 7.61
CA THR A 111 -3.68 -5.69 8.23
C THR A 111 -4.47 -6.84 8.87
N ALA A 112 -5.53 -6.53 9.62
CA ALA A 112 -6.40 -7.52 10.26
C ALA A 112 -7.06 -8.45 9.23
N THR A 113 -7.64 -7.89 8.17
CA THR A 113 -8.24 -8.64 7.05
C THR A 113 -7.21 -9.57 6.39
N SER A 114 -6.03 -9.05 6.02
CA SER A 114 -4.94 -9.86 5.43
C SER A 114 -4.47 -11.03 6.31
N SER A 115 -4.66 -10.92 7.63
CA SER A 115 -4.33 -11.98 8.59
C SER A 115 -5.41 -13.07 8.66
N HIS A 116 -6.68 -12.69 8.46
CA HIS A 116 -7.79 -13.64 8.34
C HIS A 116 -7.72 -14.35 6.98
N ASP A 117 -7.44 -13.63 5.90
CA ASP A 117 -7.31 -14.22 4.56
C ASP A 117 -6.17 -15.22 4.48
N ARG A 118 -4.98 -14.89 5.04
CA ARG A 118 -3.87 -15.85 5.14
C ARG A 118 -4.22 -17.07 5.99
N ARG A 119 -4.93 -16.89 7.11
CA ARG A 119 -5.39 -18.02 7.94
C ARG A 119 -6.42 -18.89 7.22
N ALA A 120 -7.38 -18.28 6.52
CA ALA A 120 -8.37 -18.99 5.72
C ALA A 120 -7.73 -19.73 4.53
N HIS A 121 -6.76 -19.12 3.84
CA HIS A 121 -5.99 -19.79 2.80
C HIS A 121 -5.16 -20.96 3.36
N ALA A 122 -4.52 -20.79 4.51
CA ALA A 122 -3.79 -21.89 5.17
C ALA A 122 -4.71 -23.02 5.62
N ALA A 123 -5.92 -22.70 6.10
CA ALA A 123 -6.93 -23.70 6.47
C ALA A 123 -7.45 -24.47 5.25
N ARG A 124 -7.73 -23.79 4.13
CA ARG A 124 -8.13 -24.45 2.87
C ARG A 124 -7.01 -25.34 2.31
N ALA A 125 -5.76 -24.86 2.30
CA ALA A 125 -4.61 -25.63 1.83
C ALA A 125 -4.28 -26.85 2.71
N ARG A 126 -4.71 -26.86 3.98
CA ARG A 126 -4.60 -28.00 4.91
C ARG A 126 -5.85 -28.86 4.98
N SER A 127 -6.93 -28.46 4.33
CA SER A 127 -8.15 -29.26 4.28
C SER A 127 -7.89 -30.46 3.36
N PRO A 128 -8.01 -31.71 3.86
CA PRO A 128 -8.03 -32.86 2.97
C PRO A 128 -9.35 -32.78 2.19
N GLN A 129 -9.30 -32.22 0.99
CA GLN A 129 -10.42 -32.28 0.06
C GLN A 129 -10.69 -33.75 -0.23
N HIS A 130 -11.73 -34.29 0.41
CA HIS A 130 -12.19 -35.65 0.25
C HIS A 130 -12.46 -35.91 -1.24
N HIS A 131 -11.48 -36.50 -1.94
CA HIS A 131 -11.63 -37.00 -3.31
C HIS A 131 -12.42 -38.31 -3.23
N GLY A 132 -13.69 -38.20 -2.85
CA GLY A 132 -14.64 -39.31 -2.71
C GLY A 132 -15.57 -39.37 -3.92
N GLY A 133 -15.23 -40.25 -4.87
CA GLY A 133 -16.01 -40.47 -6.10
C GLY A 133 -15.63 -39.51 -7.25
N GLN A 134 -15.59 -39.92 -8.51
CA GLN A 134 -16.05 -41.18 -9.13
C GLN A 134 -15.04 -41.72 -10.16
N PRO A 135 -15.14 -43.01 -10.54
CA PRO A 135 -14.16 -43.65 -11.43
C PRO A 135 -14.28 -43.16 -12.88
N THR A 136 -13.14 -43.19 -13.57
CA THR A 136 -13.01 -42.95 -15.02
C THR A 136 -13.84 -43.96 -15.82
N THR A 137 -14.89 -43.49 -16.47
CA THR A 137 -15.52 -44.18 -17.61
C THR A 137 -14.93 -43.64 -18.90
N THR A 138 -13.98 -44.37 -19.47
CA THR A 138 -13.31 -44.03 -20.74
C THR A 138 -14.28 -44.20 -21.92
N PRO A 139 -14.58 -43.15 -22.71
CA PRO A 139 -15.26 -43.33 -23.99
C PRO A 139 -14.26 -43.94 -24.99
N GLN A 140 -14.43 -45.22 -25.28
CA GLN A 140 -13.61 -45.93 -26.25
C GLN A 140 -14.00 -45.47 -27.67
N HIS A 141 -13.16 -44.65 -28.30
CA HIS A 141 -13.39 -44.14 -29.65
C HIS A 141 -12.59 -45.00 -30.66
N PRO A 142 -13.24 -45.79 -31.54
CA PRO A 142 -12.53 -46.55 -32.55
C PRO A 142 -11.96 -45.62 -33.64
N ALA A 143 -10.72 -45.87 -34.05
CA ALA A 143 -10.09 -45.14 -35.13
C ALA A 143 -10.71 -45.50 -36.49
N ALA A 144 -11.02 -44.48 -37.29
CA ALA A 144 -11.28 -44.61 -38.72
C ALA A 144 -10.20 -43.85 -39.49
N THR A 145 -9.61 -44.51 -40.49
CA THR A 145 -8.40 -44.12 -41.22
C THR A 145 -8.74 -43.44 -42.54
N THR A 146 -7.86 -42.55 -43.05
CA THR A 146 -7.74 -42.15 -44.50
C THR A 146 -9.00 -41.47 -45.12
N THR A 147 -9.05 -40.70 -46.22
CA THR A 147 -8.17 -40.04 -47.24
C THR A 147 -9.10 -39.07 -48.02
N ASP A 148 -8.72 -37.97 -48.69
CA ASP A 148 -7.46 -37.22 -48.86
C ASP A 148 -7.77 -35.81 -49.45
N THR A 149 -6.72 -35.04 -49.74
CA THR A 149 -6.59 -34.05 -50.85
C THR A 149 -7.15 -32.63 -50.66
N ASN A 150 -6.24 -31.66 -50.79
CA ASN A 150 -6.51 -30.27 -51.18
C ASN A 150 -7.47 -30.15 -52.38
N ARG A 151 -8.29 -29.08 -52.46
CA ARG A 151 -8.11 -28.04 -53.52
C ARG A 151 -8.94 -26.76 -53.34
N THR A 152 -8.26 -25.65 -53.59
CA THR A 152 -8.68 -24.29 -53.90
C THR A 152 -9.84 -24.15 -54.90
N THR A 153 -10.84 -23.29 -54.60
CA THR A 153 -11.38 -22.14 -55.40
C THR A 153 -12.61 -21.58 -54.67
N SER A 154 -12.68 -20.30 -54.27
CA SER A 154 -12.95 -19.07 -55.05
C SER A 154 -14.45 -18.76 -55.25
N GLU A 155 -14.76 -17.46 -55.27
CA GLU A 155 -16.05 -16.81 -55.56
C GLU A 155 -17.20 -16.96 -54.53
N ARG A 156 -18.17 -16.02 -54.42
CA ARG A 156 -18.23 -14.56 -54.72
C ARG A 156 -19.61 -14.03 -54.25
N ALA A 157 -19.66 -12.75 -53.81
CA ALA A 157 -20.89 -11.95 -53.66
C ALA A 157 -21.92 -12.44 -52.60
N ALA A 158 -22.95 -11.67 -52.23
CA ALA A 158 -23.09 -10.22 -51.97
C ALA A 158 -24.49 -9.96 -51.36
N ARG A 159 -24.71 -8.77 -50.75
CA ARG A 159 -26.01 -8.16 -50.38
C ARG A 159 -26.71 -8.86 -49.17
N SER A 160 -27.01 -8.10 -48.11
CA SER A 160 -28.25 -7.32 -47.87
C SER A 160 -29.37 -8.24 -47.35
N ARG A 161 -30.09 -7.92 -46.26
CA ARG A 161 -30.51 -6.60 -45.73
C ARG A 161 -30.32 -6.49 -44.22
#